data_AF-A0AA86J3U2-F1
#
_entry.id   AF-A0AA86J3U2-F1
#
_cell.length_a   1.000
_cell.length_b   1.000
_cell.length_c   1.000
_cell.angle_alpha   90.00
_cell.angle_beta   90.00
_cell.angle_gamma   90.00
#
_symmetry.space_group_name_H-M   'P 1'
#
loop_
_entity.id
_entity.type
_entity.pdbx_description
1 polymer ?
#
loop_
_entity_poly.entity_id
_entity_poly.type
_entity_poly.pdbx_seq_one_letter_code
_entity_poly.pdbx_strand_id
1 'polypeptide(L)'
;MSDKKQLGDLLVEAGIITMKTLERALDRQKGSGKRLGQILEEMGVINGDELIDALSKQFAFKTVRDFADYAFPPELLALVPQDIAVQKQVFPIKQKDNMLALAINDPFDVETIDFLGKKNGVQIIPVLATRQELLTAIEKHYLHGKAKDSQRQKILVVEDTPPVATIIQVALHKEGYDVLLAGDGVEGLKTAVAEKPDLIICDSVMPRMDGFSLMRAIRANPMIADTPMILLTSKATGEDEQRALEAGFIDFIAKPVQPIRIVTRVRRAFDLLKRFK
;
A
#
# COMPACT_ATOMS: atom_id res chain seq x y z
N MET A 1 -7.94 -42.34 16.98
CA MET A 1 -8.09 -40.87 16.83
C MET A 1 -7.00 -40.26 17.69
N SER A 2 -6.07 -39.49 17.10
CA SER A 2 -4.90 -39.03 17.85
C SER A 2 -5.36 -38.07 18.96
N ASP A 3 -4.97 -38.37 20.19
CA ASP A 3 -5.30 -37.65 21.42
C ASP A 3 -4.64 -36.26 21.43
N LYS A 4 -5.14 -35.33 20.59
CA LYS A 4 -4.62 -33.97 20.50
C LYS A 4 -4.97 -33.24 21.78
N LYS A 5 -3.97 -33.04 22.63
CA LYS A 5 -4.08 -32.26 23.87
C LYS A 5 -4.69 -30.89 23.61
N GLN A 6 -5.58 -30.44 24.49
CA GLN A 6 -6.19 -29.13 24.36
C GLN A 6 -5.18 -28.03 24.73
N LEU A 7 -5.40 -26.82 24.22
CA LEU A 7 -4.56 -25.66 24.50
C LEU A 7 -4.37 -25.43 26.01
N GLY A 8 -5.46 -25.54 26.77
CA GLY A 8 -5.44 -25.35 28.23
C GLY A 8 -4.50 -26.33 28.93
N ASP A 9 -4.62 -27.62 28.59
CA ASP A 9 -3.79 -28.67 29.18
C ASP A 9 -2.31 -28.47 28.84
N LEU A 10 -2.00 -28.08 27.60
CA LEU A 10 -0.63 -27.79 27.17
C LEU A 10 0.00 -26.64 27.94
N LEU A 11 -0.79 -25.59 28.25
CA LEU A 11 -0.31 -24.45 29.04
C LEU A 11 -0.11 -24.80 30.51
N VAL A 12 -0.94 -25.71 31.06
CA VAL A 12 -0.78 -26.22 32.43
C VAL A 12 0.44 -27.14 32.54
N GLU A 13 0.60 -28.07 31.60
CA GLU A 13 1.74 -28.99 31.56
C GLU A 13 3.07 -28.25 31.38
N ALA A 14 3.07 -27.15 30.62
CA ALA A 14 4.23 -26.28 30.47
C ALA A 14 4.52 -25.43 31.72
N GLY A 15 3.67 -25.45 32.74
CA GLY A 15 3.80 -24.64 33.96
C GLY A 15 3.52 -23.15 33.75
N ILE A 16 2.98 -22.76 32.59
CA ILE A 16 2.69 -21.37 32.24
C ILE A 16 1.47 -20.87 33.03
N ILE A 17 0.45 -21.73 33.16
CA ILE A 17 -0.75 -21.43 33.98
C ILE A 17 -1.04 -22.57 34.96
N THR A 18 -1.80 -22.28 36.02
CA THR A 18 -2.31 -23.31 36.93
C THR A 18 -3.65 -23.86 36.46
N MET A 19 -4.04 -25.06 36.90
CA MET A 19 -5.39 -25.60 36.67
C MET A 19 -6.49 -24.63 37.14
N LYS A 20 -6.29 -23.99 38.30
CA LYS A 20 -7.23 -22.96 38.81
C LYS A 20 -7.33 -21.75 37.89
N THR A 21 -6.23 -21.35 37.25
CA THR A 21 -6.24 -20.27 36.24
C THR A 21 -7.01 -20.70 35.00
N LEU A 22 -6.79 -21.93 34.52
CA LEU A 22 -7.50 -22.49 33.37
C LEU A 22 -9.02 -22.57 33.61
N GLU A 23 -9.46 -23.06 34.77
CA GLU A 23 -10.87 -23.11 35.15
C GLU A 23 -11.52 -21.71 35.11
N ARG A 24 -10.86 -20.71 35.70
CA ARG A 24 -11.34 -19.31 35.68
C ARG A 24 -11.42 -18.74 34.26
N ALA A 25 -10.47 -19.09 33.40
CA ALA A 25 -10.47 -18.65 32.01
C ALA A 25 -11.61 -19.32 31.20
N LEU A 26 -11.84 -20.63 31.39
CA LEU A 26 -12.96 -21.35 30.77
C LEU A 26 -14.31 -20.80 31.21
N ASP A 27 -14.47 -20.44 32.49
CA ASP A 27 -15.69 -19.80 32.98
C ASP A 27 -15.93 -18.42 32.35
N ARG A 28 -14.87 -17.62 32.18
CA ARG A 28 -14.95 -16.33 31.45
C ARG A 28 -15.20 -16.50 29.96
N GLN A 29 -14.76 -17.60 29.38
CA GLN A 29 -14.95 -17.88 27.96
C GLN A 29 -16.43 -18.09 27.63
N LYS A 30 -17.20 -18.71 28.54
CA LYS A 30 -18.64 -18.98 28.36
C LYS A 30 -19.39 -17.68 28.05
N GLY A 31 -20.04 -17.63 26.89
CA GLY A 31 -20.84 -16.48 26.45
C GLY A 31 -20.03 -15.26 25.96
N SER A 32 -18.70 -15.31 25.96
CA SER A 32 -17.85 -14.19 25.51
C SER A 32 -17.67 -14.11 23.98
N GLY A 33 -17.86 -15.24 23.27
CA GLY A 33 -17.51 -15.37 21.85
C GLY A 33 -16.00 -15.39 21.56
N LYS A 34 -15.14 -15.26 22.57
CA LYS A 34 -13.67 -15.24 22.43
C LYS A 34 -13.06 -16.64 22.54
N ARG A 35 -11.85 -16.81 21.98
CA ARG A 35 -11.07 -18.04 22.14
C ARG A 35 -10.38 -18.07 23.51
N LEU A 36 -10.14 -19.27 24.04
CA LEU A 36 -9.51 -19.46 25.35
C LEU A 36 -8.16 -18.74 25.45
N GLY A 37 -7.31 -18.82 24.41
CA GLY A 37 -6.03 -18.12 24.36
C GLY A 37 -6.18 -16.59 24.51
N GLN A 38 -7.16 -15.99 23.83
CA GLN A 38 -7.44 -14.55 23.94
C GLN A 38 -7.86 -14.17 25.36
N ILE A 39 -8.69 -14.98 26.01
CA ILE A 39 -9.09 -14.75 27.40
C ILE A 39 -7.88 -14.81 28.34
N LEU A 40 -6.98 -15.76 28.12
CA LEU A 40 -5.76 -15.92 28.93
C LEU A 40 -4.78 -14.74 28.73
N GLU A 41 -4.61 -14.26 27.50
CA GLU A 41 -3.82 -13.05 27.21
C GLU A 41 -4.46 -11.80 27.85
N GLU A 42 -5.78 -11.61 27.75
CA GLU A 42 -6.50 -10.49 28.38
C GLU A 42 -6.45 -10.53 29.91
N MET A 43 -6.37 -11.73 30.48
CA MET A 43 -6.14 -11.93 31.91
C MET A 43 -4.71 -11.60 32.34
N GLY A 44 -3.78 -11.39 31.39
CA GLY A 44 -2.37 -11.14 31.65
C GLY A 44 -1.65 -12.35 32.25
N VAL A 45 -2.22 -13.57 32.10
CA VAL A 45 -1.63 -14.79 32.66
C VAL A 45 -0.75 -15.53 31.67
N ILE A 46 -0.86 -15.19 30.38
CA ILE A 46 0.08 -15.60 29.33
C ILE A 46 0.39 -14.42 28.42
N ASN A 47 1.52 -14.48 27.72
CA ASN A 47 1.84 -13.57 26.62
C ASN A 47 1.67 -14.25 25.24
N GLY A 48 1.82 -13.47 24.17
CA GLY A 48 1.62 -13.97 22.80
C GLY A 48 2.63 -15.04 22.37
N ASP A 49 3.86 -15.00 22.85
CA ASP A 49 4.87 -16.03 22.54
C ASP A 49 4.54 -17.37 23.22
N GLU A 50 4.14 -17.34 24.49
CA GLU A 50 3.68 -18.51 25.23
C GLU A 50 2.44 -19.15 24.58
N LEU A 51 1.50 -18.32 24.12
CA LEU A 51 0.34 -18.79 23.37
C LEU A 51 0.74 -19.47 22.06
N ILE A 52 1.64 -18.84 21.29
CA ILE A 52 2.09 -19.36 20.00
C ILE A 52 2.89 -20.66 20.16
N ASP A 53 3.73 -20.78 21.18
CA ASP A 53 4.46 -22.02 21.47
C ASP A 53 3.51 -23.17 21.87
N ALA A 54 2.45 -22.87 22.61
CA ALA A 54 1.44 -23.87 22.96
C ALA A 54 0.62 -24.30 21.73
N LEU A 55 0.18 -23.35 20.89
CA LEU A 55 -0.52 -23.64 19.63
C LEU A 55 0.37 -24.40 18.64
N SER A 56 1.66 -24.09 18.57
CA SER A 56 2.64 -24.80 17.75
C SER A 56 2.69 -26.28 18.10
N LYS A 57 2.74 -26.62 19.40
CA LYS A 57 2.68 -28.00 19.87
C LYS A 57 1.33 -28.67 19.56
N GLN A 58 0.22 -27.96 19.75
CA GLN A 58 -1.12 -28.49 19.52
C GLN A 58 -1.38 -28.87 18.05
N PHE A 59 -0.93 -28.02 17.13
CA PHE A 59 -1.18 -28.15 15.70
C PHE A 59 -0.02 -28.77 14.93
N ALA A 60 1.13 -28.97 15.57
CA ALA A 60 2.39 -29.36 14.93
C ALA A 60 2.83 -28.38 13.83
N PHE A 61 2.52 -27.09 14.01
CA PHE A 61 2.97 -26.02 13.12
C PHE A 61 4.30 -25.47 13.59
N LYS A 62 5.16 -25.06 12.64
CA LYS A 62 6.37 -24.29 12.98
C LYS A 62 5.97 -22.87 13.36
N THR A 63 6.78 -22.25 14.21
CA THR A 63 6.69 -20.82 14.51
C THR A 63 7.64 -20.02 13.63
N VAL A 64 7.31 -18.75 13.39
CA VAL A 64 8.18 -17.77 12.72
C VAL A 64 8.18 -16.49 13.55
N ARG A 65 9.35 -15.87 13.68
CA ARG A 65 9.61 -14.67 14.49
C ARG A 65 10.55 -13.74 13.74
N ASP A 66 10.61 -12.48 14.17
CA ASP A 66 11.56 -11.46 13.70
C ASP A 66 11.63 -11.30 12.17
N PHE A 67 10.50 -11.48 11.48
CA PHE A 67 10.40 -11.42 10.03
C PHE A 67 9.84 -10.09 9.54
N ALA A 68 9.25 -9.26 10.41
CA ALA A 68 8.64 -8.00 10.02
C ALA A 68 9.63 -7.02 9.35
N ASP A 69 10.92 -7.11 9.68
CA ASP A 69 11.99 -6.28 9.11
C ASP A 69 12.65 -6.87 7.86
N TYR A 70 12.25 -8.06 7.44
CA TYR A 70 12.83 -8.69 6.26
C TYR A 70 12.33 -8.03 4.98
N ALA A 71 13.14 -8.11 3.92
CA ALA A 71 12.71 -7.73 2.59
C ALA A 71 11.92 -8.87 1.96
N PHE A 72 10.72 -8.58 1.45
CA PHE A 72 9.89 -9.54 0.74
C PHE A 72 9.70 -9.11 -0.73
N PRO A 73 9.86 -10.03 -1.70
CA PRO A 73 9.59 -9.72 -3.09
C PRO A 73 8.13 -9.29 -3.33
N PRO A 74 7.85 -8.29 -4.17
CA PRO A 74 6.48 -7.85 -4.46
C PRO A 74 5.57 -8.97 -4.96
N GLU A 75 6.10 -9.90 -5.75
CA GLU A 75 5.37 -11.06 -6.27
C GLU A 75 4.92 -12.02 -5.16
N LEU A 76 5.67 -12.12 -4.06
CA LEU A 76 5.31 -12.92 -2.89
C LEU A 76 4.20 -12.24 -2.10
N LEU A 77 4.31 -10.93 -1.89
CA LEU A 77 3.29 -10.13 -1.19
C LEU A 77 1.96 -10.13 -1.97
N ALA A 78 2.01 -10.13 -3.31
CA ALA A 78 0.83 -10.13 -4.17
C ALA A 78 -0.03 -11.40 -4.05
N LEU A 79 0.53 -12.52 -3.56
CA LEU A 79 -0.23 -13.77 -3.34
C LEU A 79 -1.28 -13.63 -2.24
N VAL A 80 -1.09 -12.69 -1.32
CA VAL A 80 -2.03 -12.39 -0.24
C VAL A 80 -2.53 -10.96 -0.43
N PRO A 81 -3.78 -10.77 -0.90
CA PRO A 81 -4.38 -9.45 -1.02
C PRO A 81 -4.33 -8.67 0.29
N GLN A 82 -4.06 -7.36 0.22
CA GLN A 82 -3.89 -6.52 1.39
C GLN A 82 -5.10 -6.53 2.34
N ASP A 83 -6.31 -6.44 1.79
CA ASP A 83 -7.54 -6.47 2.57
C ASP A 83 -7.64 -7.76 3.38
N ILE A 84 -7.28 -8.90 2.78
CA ILE A 84 -7.21 -10.19 3.47
C ILE A 84 -6.09 -10.19 4.49
N ALA A 85 -4.89 -9.72 4.15
CA ALA A 85 -3.75 -9.65 5.09
C ALA A 85 -4.14 -8.88 6.36
N VAL A 86 -4.79 -7.72 6.21
CA VAL A 86 -5.24 -6.86 7.33
C VAL A 86 -6.39 -7.49 8.10
N GLN A 87 -7.45 -7.93 7.41
CA GLN A 87 -8.66 -8.44 8.08
C GLN A 87 -8.43 -9.79 8.77
N LYS A 88 -7.65 -10.66 8.13
CA LYS A 88 -7.38 -12.02 8.59
C LYS A 88 -6.06 -12.16 9.35
N GLN A 89 -5.25 -11.10 9.39
CA GLN A 89 -3.95 -11.07 10.07
C GLN A 89 -3.06 -12.23 9.61
N VAL A 90 -2.89 -12.36 8.30
CA VAL A 90 -2.05 -13.37 7.65
C VAL A 90 -0.97 -12.70 6.79
N PHE A 91 0.18 -13.34 6.65
CA PHE A 91 1.32 -12.76 5.93
C PHE A 91 2.14 -13.84 5.17
N PRO A 92 2.46 -13.65 3.88
CA PRO A 92 3.26 -14.62 3.13
C PRO A 92 4.75 -14.53 3.52
N ILE A 93 5.35 -15.65 3.93
CA ILE A 93 6.74 -15.68 4.41
C ILE A 93 7.72 -16.07 3.30
N LYS A 94 7.37 -17.11 2.54
CA LYS A 94 8.19 -17.59 1.42
C LYS A 94 7.38 -18.52 0.53
N GLN A 95 7.67 -18.48 -0.76
CA GLN A 95 7.18 -19.46 -1.72
C GLN A 95 8.34 -20.29 -2.24
N LYS A 96 8.15 -21.61 -2.33
CA LYS A 96 9.07 -22.51 -3.01
C LYS A 96 8.25 -23.55 -3.75
N ASP A 97 8.50 -23.69 -5.05
CA ASP A 97 7.73 -24.59 -5.92
C ASP A 97 6.22 -24.29 -5.78
N ASN A 98 5.41 -25.31 -5.49
CA ASN A 98 3.98 -25.15 -5.26
C ASN A 98 3.60 -24.93 -3.79
N MET A 99 4.55 -24.56 -2.92
CA MET A 99 4.33 -24.42 -1.48
C MET A 99 4.50 -22.96 -1.05
N LEU A 100 3.50 -22.41 -0.37
CA LEU A 100 3.54 -21.06 0.22
C LEU A 100 3.49 -21.17 1.74
N ALA A 101 4.58 -20.76 2.41
CA ALA A 101 4.57 -20.60 3.84
C ALA A 101 3.77 -19.34 4.21
N LEU A 102 2.67 -19.51 4.95
CA LEU A 102 1.78 -18.44 5.35
C LEU A 102 1.82 -18.29 6.87
N ALA A 103 2.30 -17.14 7.35
CA ALA A 103 2.21 -16.79 8.76
C ALA A 103 0.76 -16.45 9.11
N ILE A 104 0.27 -17.07 10.18
CA ILE A 104 -1.09 -16.93 10.69
C ILE A 104 -1.06 -16.76 12.21
N ASN A 105 -2.04 -16.04 12.75
CA ASN A 105 -2.28 -15.98 14.19
C ASN A 105 -3.37 -16.96 14.65
N ASP A 106 -4.30 -17.31 13.77
CA ASP A 106 -5.44 -18.19 14.05
C ASP A 106 -5.36 -19.48 13.20
N PRO A 107 -4.91 -20.60 13.78
CA PRO A 107 -4.87 -21.89 13.09
C PRO A 107 -6.27 -22.47 12.79
N PHE A 108 -7.35 -21.88 13.30
CA PHE A 108 -8.72 -22.32 13.06
C PHE A 108 -9.37 -21.67 11.83
N ASP A 109 -8.78 -20.62 11.24
CA ASP A 109 -9.29 -19.99 10.00
C ASP A 109 -8.89 -20.79 8.75
N VAL A 110 -9.40 -22.02 8.66
CA VAL A 110 -9.17 -22.94 7.54
C VAL A 110 -9.74 -22.39 6.23
N GLU A 111 -10.83 -21.62 6.29
CA GLU A 111 -11.46 -21.03 5.12
C GLU A 111 -10.52 -20.06 4.40
N THR A 112 -9.85 -19.17 5.15
CA THR A 112 -8.86 -18.24 4.58
C THR A 112 -7.69 -19.00 3.96
N ILE A 113 -7.20 -20.04 4.63
CA ILE A 113 -6.09 -20.88 4.15
C ILE A 113 -6.47 -21.57 2.83
N ASP A 114 -7.63 -22.21 2.77
CA ASP A 114 -8.11 -22.92 1.58
C ASP A 114 -8.38 -21.96 0.42
N PHE A 115 -8.97 -20.80 0.69
CA PHE A 115 -9.22 -19.78 -0.31
C PHE A 115 -7.92 -19.29 -0.95
N LEU A 116 -6.92 -18.92 -0.13
CA LEU A 116 -5.63 -18.44 -0.62
C LEU A 116 -4.87 -19.53 -1.38
N GLY A 117 -4.92 -20.78 -0.91
CA GLY A 117 -4.32 -21.91 -1.62
C GLY A 117 -4.93 -22.12 -3.00
N LYS A 118 -6.26 -22.23 -3.08
CA LYS A 118 -6.99 -22.43 -4.34
C LYS A 118 -6.80 -21.28 -5.33
N LYS A 119 -6.90 -20.03 -4.85
CA LYS A 119 -6.76 -18.83 -5.68
C LYS A 119 -5.40 -18.75 -6.37
N ASN A 120 -4.35 -19.13 -5.66
CA ASN A 120 -2.97 -19.04 -6.16
C ASN A 120 -2.45 -20.36 -6.75
N GLY A 121 -3.24 -21.43 -6.71
CA GLY A 121 -2.83 -22.76 -7.17
C GLY A 121 -1.76 -23.44 -6.30
N VAL A 122 -1.51 -22.93 -5.09
CA VAL A 122 -0.44 -23.37 -4.19
C VAL A 122 -0.97 -24.16 -3.00
N GLN A 123 -0.13 -25.04 -2.46
CA GLN A 123 -0.31 -25.64 -1.15
C GLN A 123 0.15 -24.66 -0.07
N ILE A 124 -0.76 -24.26 0.81
CA ILE A 124 -0.40 -23.44 1.97
C ILE A 124 0.25 -24.29 3.05
N ILE A 125 1.37 -23.81 3.58
CA ILE A 125 2.05 -24.34 4.75
C ILE A 125 1.90 -23.31 5.87
N PRO A 126 0.94 -23.50 6.79
CA PRO A 126 0.73 -22.57 7.88
C PRO A 126 1.94 -22.58 8.83
N VAL A 127 2.37 -21.38 9.20
CA VAL A 127 3.34 -21.15 10.29
C VAL A 127 2.73 -20.16 11.27
N LEU A 128 2.99 -20.34 12.56
CA LEU A 128 2.41 -19.50 13.59
C LEU A 128 3.30 -18.29 13.86
N ALA A 129 2.69 -17.12 14.00
CA ALA A 129 3.34 -15.88 14.40
C ALA A 129 2.47 -15.14 15.42
N THR A 130 3.10 -14.33 16.27
CA THR A 130 2.35 -13.51 17.22
C THR A 130 1.55 -12.45 16.48
N ARG A 131 0.44 -12.00 17.09
CA ARG A 131 -0.37 -10.90 16.55
C ARG A 131 0.47 -9.63 16.34
N GLN A 132 1.35 -9.31 17.28
CA GLN A 132 2.20 -8.12 17.19
C GLN A 132 3.14 -8.19 15.99
N GLU A 133 3.78 -9.34 15.77
CA GLU A 133 4.70 -9.55 14.66
C GLU A 133 3.98 -9.43 13.30
N LEU A 134 2.82 -10.10 13.17
CA LEU A 134 1.98 -10.01 11.98
C LEU A 134 1.51 -8.59 11.70
N LEU A 135 1.00 -7.89 12.72
CA LEU A 135 0.57 -6.51 12.58
C LEU A 135 1.73 -5.63 12.13
N THR A 136 2.90 -5.75 12.74
CA THR A 136 4.10 -4.97 12.37
C THR A 136 4.53 -5.24 10.93
N ALA A 137 4.54 -6.51 10.50
CA ALA A 137 4.87 -6.89 9.13
C ALA A 137 3.83 -6.37 8.12
N ILE A 138 2.54 -6.52 8.42
CA ILE A 138 1.45 -6.00 7.57
C ILE A 138 1.56 -4.48 7.47
N GLU A 139 1.79 -3.82 8.60
CA GLU A 139 2.01 -2.39 8.66
C GLU A 139 3.13 -2.00 7.72
N LYS A 140 4.32 -2.59 7.84
CA LYS A 140 5.49 -2.23 7.04
C LYS A 140 5.32 -2.52 5.55
N HIS A 141 4.83 -3.70 5.20
CA HIS A 141 4.89 -4.20 3.82
C HIS A 141 3.61 -3.95 3.01
N TYR A 142 2.44 -3.91 3.66
CA TYR A 142 1.16 -3.65 2.99
C TYR A 142 0.62 -2.24 3.24
N LEU A 143 0.92 -1.63 4.40
CA LEU A 143 0.40 -0.30 4.76
C LEU A 143 1.43 0.81 4.54
N HIS A 144 2.72 0.55 4.78
CA HIS A 144 3.83 1.51 4.63
C HIS A 144 4.59 1.33 3.30
N GLY A 145 4.32 0.26 2.55
CA GLY A 145 4.65 0.12 1.12
C GLY A 145 3.77 0.95 0.17
N LYS A 146 2.79 1.70 0.72
CA LYS A 146 1.82 2.52 -0.02
C LYS A 146 2.26 3.95 -0.37
N ALA A 147 3.55 4.21 -0.45
CA ALA A 147 4.04 5.45 -1.05
C ALA A 147 4.36 5.33 -2.55
N LYS A 148 4.24 4.14 -3.19
CA LYS A 148 4.63 4.01 -4.61
C LYS A 148 3.70 3.28 -5.57
N ASP A 149 2.72 2.50 -5.14
CA ASP A 149 1.86 1.79 -6.11
C ASP A 149 0.36 1.69 -5.77
N SER A 150 -0.14 2.41 -4.75
CA SER A 150 -1.60 2.53 -4.53
C SER A 150 -2.06 3.81 -3.81
N GLN A 151 -1.26 4.88 -3.81
CA GLN A 151 -1.86 6.22 -3.88
C GLN A 151 -2.18 6.48 -5.36
N ARG A 152 -3.41 6.93 -5.65
CA ARG A 152 -3.72 7.48 -6.97
C ARG A 152 -2.66 8.53 -7.27
N GLN A 153 -1.91 8.38 -8.36
CA GLN A 153 -0.83 9.32 -8.68
C GLN A 153 -1.44 10.71 -8.76
N LYS A 154 -0.84 11.64 -8.03
CA LYS A 154 -1.37 12.99 -7.83
C LYS A 154 -0.86 13.89 -8.94
N ILE A 155 -1.78 14.48 -9.69
CA ILE A 155 -1.49 15.36 -10.81
C ILE A 155 -2.00 16.76 -10.45
N LEU A 156 -1.13 17.76 -10.52
CA LEU A 156 -1.53 19.15 -10.41
C LEU A 156 -1.76 19.73 -11.81
N VAL A 157 -2.96 20.22 -12.07
CA VAL A 157 -3.33 20.93 -13.30
C VAL A 157 -3.39 22.42 -12.99
N VAL A 158 -2.53 23.19 -13.65
CA VAL A 158 -2.45 24.65 -13.54
C VAL A 158 -2.98 25.26 -14.83
N GLU A 159 -4.23 25.73 -14.81
CA GLU A 159 -4.97 26.19 -15.99
C GLU A 159 -5.97 27.27 -15.56
N ASP A 160 -5.86 28.45 -16.16
CA ASP A 160 -6.66 29.62 -15.81
C ASP A 160 -8.07 29.62 -16.42
N THR A 161 -8.32 28.73 -17.37
CA THR A 161 -9.62 28.55 -18.01
C THR A 161 -10.40 27.39 -17.36
N PRO A 162 -11.40 27.64 -16.49
CA PRO A 162 -12.06 26.59 -15.70
C PRO A 162 -12.69 25.46 -16.53
N PRO A 163 -13.33 25.72 -17.69
CA PRO A 163 -13.83 24.65 -18.55
C PRO A 163 -12.73 23.69 -19.03
N VAL A 164 -11.55 24.21 -19.38
CA VAL A 164 -10.41 23.39 -19.82
C VAL A 164 -9.86 22.57 -18.65
N ALA A 165 -9.66 23.21 -17.49
CA ALA A 165 -9.22 22.53 -16.27
C ALA A 165 -10.16 21.37 -15.88
N THR A 166 -11.48 21.59 -16.01
CA THR A 166 -12.52 20.59 -15.69
C THR A 166 -12.47 19.40 -16.65
N ILE A 167 -12.30 19.64 -17.95
CA ILE A 167 -12.17 18.59 -18.96
C ILE A 167 -10.96 17.69 -18.65
N ILE A 168 -9.82 18.31 -18.31
CA ILE A 168 -8.59 17.59 -17.94
C ILE A 168 -8.81 16.78 -16.67
N GLN A 169 -9.39 17.39 -15.63
CA GLN A 169 -9.67 16.72 -14.36
C GLN A 169 -10.59 15.51 -14.53
N VAL A 170 -11.71 15.66 -15.24
CA VAL A 170 -12.64 14.55 -15.49
C VAL A 170 -11.97 13.42 -16.28
N ALA A 171 -11.15 13.76 -17.28
CA ALA A 171 -10.43 12.76 -18.07
C ALA A 171 -9.45 11.96 -17.21
N LEU A 172 -8.69 12.62 -16.35
CA LEU A 172 -7.67 11.98 -15.51
C LEU A 172 -8.27 11.24 -14.31
N HIS A 173 -9.35 11.75 -13.69
CA HIS A 173 -10.04 11.03 -12.62
C HIS A 173 -10.64 9.70 -13.09
N LYS A 174 -11.17 9.64 -14.32
CA LYS A 174 -11.68 8.38 -14.91
C LYS A 174 -10.60 7.31 -15.03
N GLU A 175 -9.34 7.73 -15.14
CA GLU A 175 -8.17 6.87 -15.22
C GLU A 175 -7.59 6.52 -13.84
N GLY A 176 -8.23 6.96 -12.76
CA GLY A 176 -7.82 6.65 -11.39
C GLY A 176 -6.73 7.57 -10.85
N TYR A 177 -6.46 8.72 -11.46
CA TYR A 177 -5.56 9.73 -10.90
C TYR A 177 -6.25 10.60 -9.84
N ASP A 178 -5.47 11.12 -8.89
CA ASP A 178 -5.89 12.21 -8.02
C ASP A 178 -5.50 13.54 -8.67
N VAL A 179 -6.42 14.50 -8.76
CA VAL A 179 -6.22 15.69 -9.59
C VAL A 179 -6.50 16.94 -8.77
N LEU A 180 -5.45 17.74 -8.59
CA LEU A 180 -5.50 19.06 -7.99
C LEU A 180 -5.61 20.12 -9.08
N LEU A 181 -6.33 21.20 -8.80
CA LEU A 181 -6.47 22.33 -9.72
C LEU A 181 -5.82 23.58 -9.12
N ALA A 182 -5.23 24.40 -9.98
CA ALA A 182 -4.80 25.76 -9.67
C ALA A 182 -5.10 26.67 -10.87
N GLY A 183 -5.54 27.90 -10.59
CA GLY A 183 -5.96 28.86 -11.62
C GLY A 183 -4.81 29.65 -12.26
N ASP A 184 -3.59 29.59 -11.71
CA ASP A 184 -2.38 30.15 -12.33
C ASP A 184 -1.10 29.67 -11.64
N GLY A 185 0.06 30.10 -12.14
CA GLY A 185 1.36 29.66 -11.65
C GLY A 185 1.66 30.02 -10.18
N VAL A 186 1.09 31.09 -9.61
CA VAL A 186 1.33 31.42 -8.19
C VAL A 186 0.63 30.41 -7.29
N GLU A 187 -0.64 30.15 -7.57
CA GLU A 187 -1.39 29.10 -6.88
C GLU A 187 -0.79 27.72 -7.14
N GLY A 188 -0.41 27.45 -8.40
CA GLY A 188 0.24 26.21 -8.80
C GLY A 188 1.52 25.93 -8.03
N LEU A 189 2.39 26.93 -7.85
CA LEU A 189 3.61 26.79 -7.06
C LEU A 189 3.30 26.50 -5.59
N LYS A 190 2.35 27.23 -4.99
CA LYS A 190 1.93 27.02 -3.60
C LYS A 190 1.41 25.61 -3.39
N THR A 191 0.54 25.15 -4.28
CA THR A 191 -0.05 23.80 -4.24
C THR A 191 1.01 22.74 -4.47
N ALA A 192 1.94 22.94 -5.41
CA ALA A 192 3.03 22.00 -5.66
C ALA A 192 3.92 21.79 -4.41
N VAL A 193 4.23 22.86 -3.68
CA VAL A 193 5.02 22.78 -2.43
C VAL A 193 4.24 22.06 -1.32
N ALA A 194 2.95 22.35 -1.17
CA ALA A 194 2.12 21.76 -0.12
C ALA A 194 1.82 20.27 -0.38
N GLU A 195 1.47 19.95 -1.62
CA GLU A 195 0.87 18.66 -1.97
C GLU A 195 1.82 17.68 -2.63
N LYS A 196 2.99 18.15 -3.08
CA LYS A 196 4.06 17.38 -3.73
C LYS A 196 3.52 16.42 -4.80
N PRO A 197 2.92 16.94 -5.88
CA PRO A 197 2.34 16.11 -6.92
C PRO A 197 3.40 15.28 -7.65
N ASP A 198 2.98 14.13 -8.18
CA ASP A 198 3.83 13.24 -8.97
C ASP A 198 4.06 13.76 -10.40
N LEU A 199 3.17 14.65 -10.88
CA LEU A 199 3.24 15.29 -12.19
C LEU A 199 2.53 16.65 -12.16
N ILE A 200 3.06 17.64 -12.87
CA ILE A 200 2.38 18.93 -13.09
C ILE A 200 2.03 19.06 -14.58
N ILE A 201 0.80 19.47 -14.87
CA ILE A 201 0.37 19.92 -16.19
C ILE A 201 0.09 21.41 -16.06
N CYS A 202 0.71 22.27 -16.85
CA CYS A 202 0.47 23.72 -16.75
C CYS A 202 0.25 24.37 -18.10
N ASP A 203 -0.61 25.37 -18.16
CA ASP A 203 -0.71 26.24 -19.34
C ASP A 203 0.53 27.11 -19.51
N SER A 204 0.89 27.32 -20.77
CA SER A 204 1.96 28.19 -21.21
C SER A 204 1.72 29.66 -20.87
N VAL A 205 0.47 30.12 -20.97
CA VAL A 205 0.09 31.53 -20.76
C VAL A 205 -1.00 31.59 -19.71
N MET A 206 -0.72 32.26 -18.59
CA MET A 206 -1.63 32.40 -17.45
C MET A 206 -1.41 33.78 -16.80
N PRO A 207 -2.39 34.33 -16.07
CA PRO A 207 -2.20 35.54 -15.29
C PRO A 207 -1.19 35.32 -14.15
N ARG A 208 -0.57 36.41 -13.68
CA ARG A 208 0.40 36.46 -12.56
C ARG A 208 1.73 35.72 -12.79
N MET A 209 1.69 34.45 -13.16
CA MET A 209 2.86 33.62 -13.44
C MET A 209 2.55 32.62 -14.56
N ASP A 210 3.30 32.73 -15.66
CA ASP A 210 3.21 31.83 -16.81
C ASP A 210 3.88 30.47 -16.55
N GLY A 211 3.63 29.48 -17.42
CA GLY A 211 4.14 28.12 -17.25
C GLY A 211 5.68 28.01 -17.24
N PHE A 212 6.39 28.83 -18.02
CA PHE A 212 7.86 28.83 -18.01
C PHE A 212 8.42 29.44 -16.72
N SER A 213 7.77 30.47 -16.21
CA SER A 213 8.09 31.09 -14.92
C SER A 213 7.82 30.13 -13.76
N LEU A 214 6.70 29.39 -13.80
CA LEU A 214 6.42 28.31 -12.86
C LEU A 214 7.49 27.23 -12.91
N MET A 215 7.88 26.75 -14.10
CA MET A 215 8.94 25.75 -14.26
C MET A 215 10.26 26.17 -13.60
N ARG A 216 10.69 27.43 -13.82
CA ARG A 216 11.89 27.97 -13.14
C ARG A 216 11.73 27.97 -11.62
N ALA A 217 10.57 28.34 -11.11
CA ALA A 217 10.31 28.37 -9.66
C ALA A 217 10.28 26.96 -9.04
N ILE A 218 9.71 25.96 -9.73
CA ILE A 218 9.71 24.55 -9.31
C ILE A 218 11.17 24.05 -9.24
N ARG A 219 11.95 24.27 -10.31
CA ARG A 219 13.37 23.85 -10.38
C ARG A 219 14.26 24.53 -9.33
N ALA A 220 13.93 25.76 -8.91
CA ALA A 220 14.65 26.46 -7.87
C ALA A 220 14.36 25.94 -6.44
N ASN A 221 13.34 25.09 -6.25
CA ASN A 221 12.98 24.54 -4.95
C ASN A 221 13.43 23.07 -4.82
N PRO A 222 14.44 22.75 -3.99
CA PRO A 222 14.99 21.40 -3.86
C PRO A 222 13.98 20.31 -3.51
N MET A 223 12.86 20.66 -2.84
CA MET A 223 11.86 19.69 -2.42
C MET A 223 10.97 19.16 -3.55
N ILE A 224 10.87 19.92 -4.66
CA ILE A 224 9.99 19.63 -5.80
C ILE A 224 10.73 19.83 -7.14
N ALA A 225 12.04 20.03 -7.11
CA ALA A 225 12.86 20.32 -8.28
C ALA A 225 12.79 19.20 -9.32
N ASP A 226 12.57 17.96 -8.89
CA ASP A 226 12.50 16.80 -9.79
C ASP A 226 11.07 16.50 -10.28
N THR A 227 10.07 17.30 -9.87
CA THR A 227 8.69 17.06 -10.31
C THR A 227 8.60 17.26 -11.83
N PRO A 228 8.15 16.24 -12.59
CA PRO A 228 8.02 16.30 -14.03
C PRO A 228 6.88 17.24 -14.42
N MET A 229 7.06 17.97 -15.53
CA MET A 229 6.09 18.96 -16.00
C MET A 229 5.75 18.75 -17.48
N ILE A 230 4.45 18.80 -17.80
CA ILE A 230 3.91 18.80 -19.16
C ILE A 230 3.32 20.17 -19.47
N LEU A 231 3.70 20.77 -20.59
CA LEU A 231 3.19 22.08 -21.02
C LEU A 231 1.92 21.95 -21.84
N LEU A 232 0.87 22.70 -21.52
CA LEU A 232 -0.26 22.95 -22.42
C LEU A 232 0.02 24.23 -23.21
N THR A 233 -0.16 24.21 -24.52
CA THR A 233 0.17 25.37 -25.36
C THR A 233 -0.78 25.52 -26.54
N SER A 234 -1.16 26.75 -26.85
CA SER A 234 -1.87 27.10 -28.10
C SER A 234 -0.93 27.19 -29.31
N LYS A 235 0.38 27.19 -29.08
CA LYS A 235 1.42 27.25 -30.12
C LYS A 235 2.19 25.94 -30.13
N ALA A 236 2.07 25.21 -31.24
CA ALA A 236 2.71 23.91 -31.44
C ALA A 236 3.57 23.91 -32.71
N THR A 237 4.32 25.00 -32.93
CA THR A 237 5.35 25.03 -33.98
C THR A 237 6.59 24.29 -33.49
N GLY A 238 7.43 23.79 -34.39
CA GLY A 238 8.66 23.08 -34.00
C GLY A 238 9.61 23.92 -33.11
N GLU A 239 9.60 25.25 -33.29
CA GLU A 239 10.37 26.18 -32.44
C GLU A 239 9.81 26.25 -31.00
N ASP A 240 8.49 26.23 -30.84
CA ASP A 240 7.85 26.22 -29.52
C ASP A 240 8.09 24.88 -28.80
N GLU A 241 8.10 23.77 -29.54
CA GLU A 241 8.42 22.44 -29.00
C GLU A 241 9.86 22.39 -28.48
N GLN A 242 10.82 22.87 -29.28
CA GLN A 242 12.22 22.96 -28.88
C GLN A 242 12.38 23.79 -27.60
N ARG A 243 11.77 24.97 -27.57
CA ARG A 243 11.83 25.88 -26.42
C ARG A 243 11.25 25.25 -25.14
N ALA A 244 10.16 24.47 -25.25
CA ALA A 244 9.58 23.77 -24.10
C ALA A 244 10.53 22.71 -23.55
N LEU A 245 11.15 21.90 -24.41
CA LEU A 245 12.09 20.86 -24.00
C LEU A 245 13.35 21.46 -23.37
N GLU A 246 13.91 22.52 -23.95
CA GLU A 246 15.08 23.23 -23.40
C GLU A 246 14.80 23.87 -22.04
N ALA A 247 13.57 24.33 -21.80
CA ALA A 247 13.15 24.82 -20.50
C ALA A 247 13.02 23.71 -19.44
N GLY A 248 13.01 22.44 -19.86
CA GLY A 248 13.00 21.24 -19.01
C GLY A 248 11.62 20.59 -18.83
N PHE A 249 10.63 20.93 -19.68
CA PHE A 249 9.38 20.18 -19.78
C PHE A 249 9.65 18.79 -20.37
N ILE A 250 8.96 17.77 -19.87
CA ILE A 250 9.15 16.39 -20.33
C ILE A 250 8.28 16.03 -21.55
N ASP A 251 7.21 16.79 -21.77
CA ASP A 251 6.31 16.66 -22.92
C ASP A 251 5.47 17.95 -23.04
N PHE A 252 4.71 18.07 -24.13
CA PHE A 252 3.78 19.17 -24.35
C PHE A 252 2.50 18.69 -25.07
N ILE A 253 1.41 19.44 -24.90
CA ILE A 253 0.09 19.13 -25.45
C ILE A 253 -0.49 20.38 -26.09
N ALA A 254 -0.70 20.30 -27.40
CA ALA A 254 -1.33 21.36 -28.17
C ALA A 254 -2.82 21.52 -27.79
N LYS A 255 -3.28 22.76 -27.61
CA LYS A 255 -4.69 23.11 -27.52
C LYS A 255 -5.30 23.12 -28.95
N PRO A 256 -6.58 22.75 -29.15
CA PRO A 256 -7.58 22.39 -28.13
C PRO A 256 -7.30 21.04 -27.47
N VAL A 257 -7.54 20.98 -26.16
CA VAL A 257 -7.24 19.80 -25.35
C VAL A 257 -8.20 18.67 -25.71
N GLN A 258 -7.65 17.52 -26.11
CA GLN A 258 -8.39 16.28 -26.32
C GLN A 258 -8.17 15.34 -25.12
N PRO A 259 -9.22 14.88 -24.42
CA PRO A 259 -9.09 14.02 -23.23
C PRO A 259 -8.18 12.81 -23.44
N ILE A 260 -8.31 12.13 -24.58
CA ILE A 260 -7.50 10.95 -24.91
C ILE A 260 -6.00 11.28 -25.02
N ARG A 261 -5.66 12.47 -25.53
CA ARG A 261 -4.27 12.91 -25.68
C ARG A 261 -3.66 13.21 -24.31
N ILE A 262 -4.41 13.87 -23.43
CA ILE A 262 -4.00 14.10 -22.03
C ILE A 262 -3.68 12.78 -21.35
N VAL A 263 -4.63 11.84 -21.34
CA VAL A 263 -4.48 10.53 -20.69
C VAL A 263 -3.26 9.78 -21.23
N THR A 264 -3.11 9.73 -22.55
CA THR A 264 -2.00 9.01 -23.20
C THR A 264 -0.64 9.60 -22.81
N ARG A 265 -0.54 10.94 -22.77
CA ARG A 265 0.72 11.65 -22.44
C ARG A 265 1.08 11.50 -20.97
N VAL A 266 0.10 11.59 -20.08
CA VAL A 266 0.28 11.34 -18.64
C VAL A 266 0.72 9.91 -18.37
N ARG A 267 0.05 8.90 -18.96
CA ARG A 267 0.46 7.49 -18.82
C ARG A 267 1.89 7.28 -19.30
N ARG A 268 2.24 7.80 -20.48
CA ARG A 268 3.61 7.73 -21.01
C ARG A 268 4.62 8.38 -20.08
N ALA A 269 4.31 9.55 -19.51
CA ALA A 269 5.18 10.22 -18.56
C ALA A 269 5.44 9.34 -17.33
N PHE A 270 4.41 8.76 -16.74
CA PHE A 270 4.56 7.85 -15.60
C PHE A 270 5.30 6.56 -15.95
N ASP A 271 5.06 5.97 -17.12
CA ASP A 271 5.78 4.78 -17.58
C ASP A 271 7.28 5.06 -17.73
N LEU A 272 7.66 6.23 -18.25
CA LEU A 272 9.06 6.64 -18.34
C LEU A 272 9.68 6.82 -16.95
N LEU A 273 8.98 7.48 -16.02
CA LEU A 273 9.46 7.69 -14.65
C LEU A 273 9.63 6.38 -13.87
N LYS A 274 8.84 5.34 -14.19
CA LYS A 274 8.99 3.99 -13.62
C LYS A 274 10.23 3.26 -14.13
N ARG A 275 10.69 3.53 -15.36
CA ARG A 275 11.87 2.85 -15.96
C ARG A 275 13.21 3.35 -15.43
N PHE A 276 13.24 4.53 -14.81
CA PHE A 276 14.47 5.16 -14.29
C PHE A 276 14.53 5.14 -12.75
N LYS A 277 13.62 4.44 -12.08
CA LYS A 277 13.58 4.20 -10.63
C LYS A 277 13.88 2.74 -10.33
#